data_AF-A0A2U1W8A6-F1
#
_entry.id   AF-A0A2U1W8A6-F1
#
_cell.length_a   1.000
_cell.length_b   1.000
_cell.length_c   1.000
_cell.angle_alpha   90.00
_cell.angle_beta   90.00
_cell.angle_gamma   90.00
#
_symmetry.space_group_name_H-M   'P 1'
#
loop_
_entity.id
_entity.type
_entity.pdbx_description
1 polymer ?
#
loop_
_entity_poly.entity_id
_entity_poly.type
_entity_poly.pdbx_seq_one_letter_code
_entity_poly.pdbx_strand_id
1 'polypeptide(L)'
;MSLRIDDVGAGEEVTTAAISPEVYSFGGRRRGVQRLLRYRQGERVILVPTIEMVRYLFLHNKTMANALMCPDGIMEFYCPEEPGFHSDLHLRFTKRMPRSCLSEAFVSEFAWIAVDPEGRRSWDSVCDRTAGREYVSITPPHLLNSRWTIRAVEWEGTILVLEILSMTGKRFPCDVLRYSHPTIRKTKLFRPVGTRSYHQDEDARVRTHNQ
;
A
#
# COMPACT_ATOMS: atom_id res chain seq x y z
N MET A 1 -4.18 13.98 -12.56
CA MET A 1 -4.68 12.97 -13.53
C MET A 1 -5.34 11.84 -12.74
N SER A 2 -6.35 11.17 -13.30
CA SER A 2 -7.00 10.02 -12.67
C SER A 2 -6.77 8.76 -13.50
N LEU A 3 -6.50 7.64 -12.84
CA LEU A 3 -6.22 6.34 -13.45
C LEU A 3 -7.09 5.25 -12.84
N ARG A 4 -7.28 4.15 -13.55
CA ARG A 4 -7.78 2.89 -13.00
C ARG A 4 -6.76 1.80 -13.25
N ILE A 5 -6.34 1.10 -12.21
CA ILE A 5 -5.52 -0.11 -12.26
C ILE A 5 -6.40 -1.30 -11.91
N ASP A 6 -6.51 -2.29 -12.80
CA ASP A 6 -7.43 -3.41 -12.60
C ASP A 6 -6.96 -4.35 -11.50
N ASP A 7 -5.66 -4.61 -11.40
CA ASP A 7 -5.04 -5.27 -10.25
C ASP A 7 -3.66 -4.65 -9.99
N VAL A 8 -3.49 -4.04 -8.82
CA VAL A 8 -2.22 -3.44 -8.40
C VAL A 8 -1.12 -4.49 -8.24
N GLY A 9 -1.48 -5.73 -7.87
CA GLY A 9 -0.55 -6.85 -7.70
C GLY A 9 0.02 -7.38 -9.03
N ALA A 10 -0.62 -7.07 -10.16
CA ALA A 10 -0.18 -7.51 -11.50
C ALA A 10 0.94 -6.64 -12.11
N GLY A 11 1.51 -5.70 -11.34
CA GLY A 11 2.57 -4.82 -11.80
C GLY A 11 3.84 -5.58 -12.17
N GLU A 12 4.28 -5.47 -13.41
CA GLU A 12 5.51 -6.09 -13.90
C GLU A 12 6.72 -5.21 -13.52
N GLU A 13 7.69 -5.76 -12.79
CA GLU A 13 8.88 -4.99 -12.41
C GLU A 13 9.84 -4.81 -13.59
N VAL A 14 10.08 -3.56 -13.97
CA VAL A 14 11.01 -3.16 -15.05
C VAL A 14 12.03 -2.16 -14.52
N THR A 15 13.06 -1.83 -15.31
CA THR A 15 14.03 -0.78 -14.96
C THR A 15 13.65 0.55 -15.58
N THR A 16 14.31 1.64 -15.19
CA THR A 16 14.14 2.95 -15.85
C THR A 16 14.56 2.99 -17.32
N ALA A 17 15.15 1.92 -17.86
CA ALA A 17 15.33 1.77 -19.31
C ALA A 17 13.98 1.68 -20.07
N ALA A 18 12.89 1.32 -19.38
CA ALA A 18 11.54 1.33 -19.95
C ALA A 18 10.95 2.75 -20.12
N ILE A 19 11.57 3.77 -19.53
CA ILE A 19 11.14 5.17 -19.70
C ILE A 19 11.80 5.71 -20.97
N SER A 20 10.98 6.12 -21.95
CA SER A 20 11.49 6.78 -23.14
C SER A 20 12.12 8.14 -22.76
N PRO A 21 13.25 8.53 -23.39
CA PRO A 21 13.87 9.83 -23.16
C PRO A 21 12.93 11.03 -23.32
N GLU A 22 11.93 10.90 -24.19
CA GLU A 22 10.91 11.90 -24.50
C GLU A 22 9.91 12.08 -23.34
N VAL A 23 9.62 11.01 -22.60
CA VAL A 23 8.77 11.05 -21.39
C VAL A 23 9.50 11.74 -20.25
N TYR A 24 10.79 11.43 -20.04
CA TYR A 24 11.59 12.02 -18.98
C TYR A 24 13.08 11.95 -19.28
N SER A 25 13.76 13.10 -19.21
CA SER A 25 15.21 13.19 -19.34
C SER A 25 15.88 13.19 -17.96
N PHE A 26 16.77 12.22 -17.75
CA PHE A 26 17.59 12.14 -16.53
C PHE A 26 18.80 13.09 -16.53
N GLY A 27 18.86 14.07 -17.45
CA GLY A 27 19.94 15.08 -17.48
C GLY A 27 21.34 14.48 -17.53
N GLY A 28 21.54 13.36 -18.24
CA GLY A 28 22.82 12.67 -18.36
C GLY A 28 23.18 11.70 -17.21
N ARG A 29 22.32 11.52 -16.21
CA ARG A 29 22.56 10.54 -15.11
C ARG A 29 22.33 9.09 -15.58
N ARG A 30 23.03 8.14 -14.95
CA ARG A 30 22.92 6.70 -15.26
C ARG A 30 21.47 6.23 -15.12
N ARG A 31 20.93 5.65 -16.20
CA ARG A 31 19.65 4.90 -16.20
C ARG A 31 19.89 3.48 -15.68
N GLY A 32 18.82 2.79 -15.28
CA GLY A 32 18.81 1.33 -15.12
C GLY A 32 18.89 0.78 -13.69
N VAL A 33 19.25 1.59 -12.68
CA VAL A 33 19.30 1.09 -11.28
C VAL A 33 17.91 1.08 -10.64
N GLN A 34 17.13 2.14 -10.84
CA GLN A 34 15.80 2.25 -10.24
C GLN A 34 14.79 1.30 -10.91
N ARG A 35 13.90 0.74 -10.10
CA ARG A 35 12.80 -0.12 -10.53
C ARG A 35 11.49 0.64 -10.65
N LEU A 36 10.68 0.18 -11.60
CA LEU A 36 9.33 0.65 -11.87
C LEU A 36 8.39 -0.55 -11.90
N LEU A 37 7.15 -0.34 -11.53
CA LEU A 37 6.03 -1.24 -11.80
C LEU A 37 5.36 -0.79 -13.09
N ARG A 38 5.27 -1.71 -14.05
CA ARG A 38 4.60 -1.51 -15.34
C ARG A 38 3.22 -2.14 -15.32
N TYR A 39 2.22 -1.33 -15.65
CA TYR A 39 0.85 -1.76 -15.91
C TYR A 39 0.48 -1.47 -17.36
N ARG A 40 -0.33 -2.34 -17.97
CA ARG A 40 -0.87 -2.14 -19.33
C ARG A 40 -2.38 -1.98 -19.25
N GLN A 41 -2.91 -0.96 -19.91
CA GLN A 41 -4.35 -0.70 -19.99
C GLN A 41 -4.72 -0.36 -21.44
N GLY A 42 -5.12 -1.38 -22.20
CA GLY A 42 -5.21 -1.28 -23.66
C GLY A 42 -3.84 -0.95 -24.25
N GLU A 43 -3.78 0.13 -25.03
CA GLU A 43 -2.53 0.63 -25.64
C GLU A 43 -1.68 1.48 -24.68
N ARG A 44 -2.21 1.86 -23.52
CA ARG A 44 -1.48 2.70 -22.56
C ARG A 44 -0.54 1.89 -21.68
N VAL A 45 0.64 2.44 -21.47
CA VAL A 45 1.64 1.90 -20.52
C VAL A 45 1.74 2.85 -19.34
N ILE A 46 1.53 2.34 -18.14
CA ILE A 46 1.64 3.11 -16.90
C ILE A 46 2.88 2.63 -16.16
N LEU A 47 3.81 3.53 -15.90
CA LEU A 47 5.06 3.28 -15.18
C LEU A 47 5.00 3.97 -13.82
N VAL A 48 5.14 3.20 -12.76
CA VAL A 48 5.10 3.69 -11.37
C VAL A 48 6.45 3.41 -10.73
N PRO A 49 7.20 4.42 -10.27
CA PRO A 49 8.41 4.17 -9.50
C PRO A 49 8.12 3.26 -8.30
N THR A 50 8.91 2.20 -8.13
CA THR A 50 8.67 1.24 -7.04
C THR A 50 8.75 1.92 -5.67
N ILE A 51 9.67 2.88 -5.52
CA ILE A 51 9.79 3.69 -4.31
C ILE A 51 8.54 4.55 -4.05
N GLU A 52 7.86 5.01 -5.09
CA GLU A 52 6.64 5.81 -4.96
C GLU A 52 5.47 4.95 -4.49
N MET A 53 5.37 3.71 -4.99
CA MET A 53 4.42 2.72 -4.48
C MET A 53 4.67 2.42 -2.99
N VAL A 54 5.92 2.16 -2.60
CA VAL A 54 6.33 1.95 -1.20
C VAL A 54 6.01 3.17 -0.34
N ARG A 55 6.33 4.37 -0.82
CA ARG A 55 6.05 5.64 -0.12
C ARG A 55 4.57 5.76 0.19
N TYR A 56 3.75 5.62 -0.85
CA TYR A 56 2.31 5.80 -0.72
C TYR A 56 1.68 4.75 0.20
N LEU A 57 2.06 3.48 0.05
CA LEU A 57 1.44 2.39 0.79
C LEU A 57 1.86 2.32 2.27
N PHE A 58 3.11 2.71 2.60
CA PHE A 58 3.72 2.32 3.88
C PHE A 58 4.40 3.46 4.64
N LEU A 59 4.91 4.49 3.96
CA LEU A 59 5.74 5.53 4.58
C LEU A 59 4.90 6.68 5.18
N HIS A 60 3.89 6.33 5.98
CA HIS A 60 2.96 7.31 6.58
C HIS A 60 3.62 8.23 7.61
N ASN A 61 4.71 7.80 8.23
CA ASN A 61 5.51 8.60 9.15
C ASN A 61 6.94 8.01 9.28
N LYS A 62 7.84 8.75 9.94
CA LYS A 62 9.24 8.33 10.15
C LYS A 62 9.36 7.01 10.92
N THR A 63 8.44 6.72 11.84
CA THR A 63 8.42 5.48 12.62
C THR A 63 8.23 4.27 11.70
N MET A 64 7.24 4.33 10.80
CA MET A 64 7.02 3.28 9.80
C MET A 64 8.20 3.18 8.83
N ALA A 65 8.73 4.31 8.36
CA ALA A 65 9.87 4.32 7.44
C ALA A 65 11.12 3.63 8.02
N ASN A 66 11.41 3.86 9.30
CA ASN A 66 12.55 3.24 9.96
C ASN A 66 12.36 1.73 10.19
N ALA A 67 11.12 1.25 10.33
CA ALA A 67 10.83 -0.16 10.56
C ALA A 67 10.72 -0.98 9.27
N LEU A 68 10.45 -0.35 8.14
CA LEU A 68 10.19 -1.01 6.86
C LEU A 68 11.32 -1.93 6.40
N MET A 69 12.58 -1.58 6.73
CA MET A 69 13.77 -2.36 6.38
C MET A 69 14.27 -3.27 7.52
N CYS A 70 13.49 -3.38 8.60
CA CYS A 70 13.77 -4.27 9.71
C CYS A 70 12.82 -5.48 9.61
N PRO A 71 13.34 -6.72 9.54
CA PRO A 71 12.51 -7.91 9.66
C PRO A 71 11.63 -7.83 10.91
N ASP A 72 10.34 -8.12 10.75
CA ASP A 72 9.32 -8.04 11.81
C ASP A 72 9.18 -6.66 12.50
N GLY A 73 9.74 -5.58 11.94
CA GLY A 73 9.79 -4.27 12.58
C GLY A 73 8.41 -3.70 12.95
N ILE A 74 7.37 -4.05 12.19
CA ILE A 74 5.99 -3.64 12.48
C ILE A 74 5.44 -4.26 13.78
N MET A 75 5.89 -5.46 14.14
CA MET A 75 5.45 -6.21 15.34
C MET A 75 5.92 -5.54 16.63
N GLU A 76 6.90 -4.67 16.55
CA GLU A 76 7.39 -3.91 17.70
C GLU A 76 6.40 -2.82 18.15
N PHE A 77 5.48 -2.43 17.27
CA PHE A 77 4.58 -1.29 17.47
C PHE A 77 3.24 -1.64 18.09
N TYR A 78 2.84 -2.91 18.10
CA TYR A 78 1.57 -3.35 18.65
C TYR A 78 1.65 -4.78 19.21
N CYS A 79 0.70 -5.16 20.06
CA CYS A 79 0.48 -6.56 20.38
C CYS A 79 -0.16 -7.22 19.16
N PRO A 80 0.48 -8.25 18.57
CA PRO A 80 -0.04 -8.93 17.40
C PRO A 80 -1.46 -9.44 17.59
N GLU A 81 -2.22 -9.37 16.51
CA GLU A 81 -3.56 -9.95 16.37
C GLU A 81 -3.50 -10.98 15.24
N GLU A 82 -4.43 -11.94 15.25
CA GLU A 82 -4.51 -12.94 14.19
C GLU A 82 -4.76 -12.29 12.82
N PRO A 83 -4.08 -12.72 11.74
CA PRO A 83 -4.33 -12.20 10.40
C PRO A 83 -5.77 -12.44 9.93
N GLY A 84 -6.30 -11.52 9.14
CA GLY A 84 -7.63 -11.65 8.52
C GLY A 84 -8.67 -10.68 9.07
N PHE A 85 -9.95 -10.98 8.82
CA PHE A 85 -11.06 -10.08 9.14
C PHE A 85 -11.56 -10.27 10.58
N HIS A 86 -11.88 -9.15 11.24
CA HIS A 86 -12.41 -9.09 12.61
C HIS A 86 -13.64 -8.19 12.68
N SER A 87 -14.76 -8.65 13.23
CA SER A 87 -15.93 -7.76 13.42
C SER A 87 -15.60 -6.58 14.35
N ASP A 88 -14.71 -6.79 15.32
CA ASP A 88 -14.20 -5.76 16.22
C ASP A 88 -12.69 -5.99 16.47
N LEU A 89 -11.85 -5.24 15.75
CA LEU A 89 -10.40 -5.29 15.87
C LEU A 89 -9.90 -4.33 16.94
N HIS A 90 -9.11 -4.82 17.89
CA HIS A 90 -8.45 -3.98 18.89
C HIS A 90 -6.93 -3.95 18.73
N LEU A 91 -6.42 -2.88 18.14
CA LEU A 91 -4.98 -2.61 18.07
C LEU A 91 -4.44 -2.08 19.40
N ARG A 92 -3.71 -2.93 20.13
CA ARG A 92 -3.00 -2.54 21.36
C ARG A 92 -1.58 -2.07 21.01
N PHE A 93 -1.40 -0.77 20.77
CA PHE A 93 -0.09 -0.21 20.47
C PHE A 93 0.87 -0.30 21.66
N THR A 94 2.15 -0.51 21.40
CA THR A 94 3.22 -0.47 22.42
C THR A 94 3.77 0.96 22.57
N LYS A 95 4.62 1.17 23.58
CA LYS A 95 5.36 2.45 23.76
C LYS A 95 6.29 2.81 22.61
N ARG A 96 6.61 1.88 21.71
CA ARG A 96 7.50 2.12 20.57
C ARG A 96 6.80 2.86 19.43
N MET A 97 5.47 2.78 19.36
CA MET A 97 4.68 3.62 18.46
C MET A 97 4.46 4.99 19.10
N PRO A 98 4.98 6.10 18.56
CA PRO A 98 4.74 7.41 19.15
C PRO A 98 3.25 7.75 19.14
N ARG A 99 2.72 8.14 20.31
CA ARG A 99 1.32 8.56 20.45
C ARG A 99 0.93 9.66 19.45
N SER A 100 1.84 10.55 19.09
CA SER A 100 1.62 11.63 18.12
C SER A 100 1.27 11.12 16.71
N CYS A 101 1.60 9.88 16.37
CA CYS A 101 1.24 9.27 15.09
C CYS A 101 -0.19 8.72 15.06
N LEU A 102 -0.86 8.54 16.21
CA LEU A 102 -2.12 7.80 16.33
C LEU A 102 -3.37 8.65 15.99
N SER A 103 -3.52 9.03 14.72
CA SER A 103 -4.78 9.52 14.16
C SER A 103 -5.66 8.36 13.68
N GLU A 104 -6.98 8.57 13.55
CA GLU A 104 -7.89 7.54 13.02
C GLU A 104 -7.50 7.11 11.60
N ALA A 105 -7.09 8.07 10.78
CA ALA A 105 -6.57 7.79 9.44
C ALA A 105 -5.34 6.87 9.48
N PHE A 106 -4.32 7.21 10.29
CA PHE A 106 -3.13 6.37 10.41
C PHE A 106 -3.45 5.00 11.00
N VAL A 107 -4.30 4.92 12.02
CA VAL A 107 -4.66 3.65 12.67
C VAL A 107 -5.42 2.73 11.69
N SER A 108 -6.22 3.29 10.78
CA SER A 108 -6.87 2.53 9.71
C SER A 108 -5.85 1.94 8.74
N GLU A 109 -4.90 2.75 8.29
CA GLU A 109 -3.81 2.28 7.41
C GLU A 109 -2.95 1.22 8.12
N PHE A 110 -2.62 1.44 9.38
CA PHE A 110 -1.84 0.50 10.19
C PHE A 110 -2.58 -0.83 10.34
N ALA A 111 -3.90 -0.81 10.59
CA ALA A 111 -4.71 -2.04 10.67
C ALA A 111 -4.60 -2.86 9.39
N TRP A 112 -4.72 -2.20 8.23
CA TRP A 112 -4.54 -2.87 6.94
C TRP A 112 -3.11 -3.44 6.78
N ILE A 113 -2.07 -2.67 7.10
CA ILE A 113 -0.69 -3.17 6.98
C ILE A 113 -0.40 -4.34 7.94
N ALA A 114 -0.90 -4.28 9.17
CA ALA A 114 -0.50 -5.20 10.23
C ALA A 114 -1.35 -6.48 10.29
N VAL A 115 -2.63 -6.42 9.87
CA VAL A 115 -3.61 -7.49 10.10
C VAL A 115 -4.19 -8.05 8.80
N ASP A 116 -4.33 -7.22 7.75
CA ASP A 116 -4.78 -7.73 6.46
C ASP A 116 -3.66 -8.55 5.79
N PRO A 117 -3.93 -9.80 5.33
CA PRO A 117 -2.89 -10.66 4.76
C PRO A 117 -2.20 -10.07 3.52
N GLU A 118 -2.91 -9.32 2.67
CA GLU A 118 -2.34 -8.68 1.49
C GLU A 118 -1.44 -7.50 1.88
N GLY A 119 -1.93 -6.68 2.82
CA GLY A 119 -1.17 -5.55 3.36
C GLY A 119 0.13 -6.00 4.03
N ARG A 120 0.04 -7.02 4.90
CA ARG A 120 1.18 -7.56 5.63
C ARG A 120 2.22 -8.19 4.71
N ARG A 121 1.79 -9.07 3.79
CA ARG A 121 2.69 -9.69 2.81
C ARG A 121 3.42 -8.63 1.97
N SER A 122 2.71 -7.61 1.52
CA SER A 122 3.30 -6.56 0.71
C SER A 122 4.31 -5.72 1.49
N TRP A 123 4.02 -5.40 2.76
CA TRP A 123 4.96 -4.72 3.67
C TRP A 123 6.25 -5.52 3.85
N ASP A 124 6.14 -6.79 4.26
CA ASP A 124 7.30 -7.65 4.55
C ASP A 124 8.18 -7.82 3.28
N SER A 125 7.55 -7.92 2.11
CA SER A 125 8.24 -8.06 0.83
C SER A 125 9.21 -6.91 0.49
N VAL A 126 9.01 -5.72 1.07
CA VAL A 126 9.91 -4.58 0.79
C VAL A 126 11.30 -4.87 1.33
N CYS A 127 11.40 -5.30 2.59
CA CYS A 127 12.67 -5.69 3.19
C CYS A 127 13.27 -6.87 2.43
N ASP A 128 12.49 -7.95 2.25
CA ASP A 128 12.95 -9.19 1.61
C ASP A 128 13.48 -9.00 0.20
N ARG A 129 12.85 -8.11 -0.59
CA ARG A 129 13.23 -7.88 -1.98
C ARG A 129 14.23 -6.75 -2.17
N THR A 130 14.47 -5.93 -1.16
CA THR A 130 15.39 -4.78 -1.24
C THR A 130 16.74 -5.08 -0.57
N ALA A 131 16.76 -5.86 0.52
CA ALA A 131 17.98 -6.18 1.25
C ALA A 131 19.08 -6.74 0.33
N GLY A 132 20.28 -6.17 0.41
CA GLY A 132 21.43 -6.57 -0.41
C GLY A 132 21.37 -6.13 -1.89
N ARG A 133 20.40 -5.30 -2.29
CA ARG A 133 20.28 -4.78 -3.67
C ARG A 133 20.52 -3.28 -3.72
N GLU A 134 20.93 -2.79 -4.89
CA GLU A 134 21.13 -1.35 -5.15
C GLU A 134 19.81 -0.59 -5.40
N TYR A 135 18.66 -1.26 -5.27
CA TYR A 135 17.35 -0.72 -5.60
C TYR A 135 16.27 -1.23 -4.66
N VAL A 136 15.21 -0.44 -4.52
CA VAL A 136 14.00 -0.80 -3.78
C VAL A 136 13.08 -1.64 -4.66
N SER A 137 12.56 -2.74 -4.10
CA SER A 137 11.60 -3.64 -4.73
C SER A 137 10.47 -3.97 -3.75
N ILE A 138 9.35 -4.44 -4.28
CA ILE A 138 8.13 -4.80 -3.54
C ILE A 138 7.38 -5.90 -4.30
N THR A 139 6.65 -6.74 -3.59
CA THR A 139 5.51 -7.47 -4.15
C THR A 139 4.25 -6.64 -3.87
N PRO A 140 3.68 -5.93 -4.86
CA PRO A 140 2.52 -5.07 -4.61
C PRO A 140 1.30 -5.87 -4.11
N PRO A 141 0.40 -5.25 -3.34
CA PRO A 141 -0.83 -5.90 -2.88
C PRO A 141 -1.84 -6.07 -4.02
N HIS A 142 -2.67 -7.13 -3.98
CA HIS A 142 -3.75 -7.32 -4.96
C HIS A 142 -4.95 -6.41 -4.65
N LEU A 143 -4.83 -5.14 -5.04
CA LEU A 143 -5.93 -4.16 -4.95
C LEU A 143 -6.67 -4.11 -6.28
N LEU A 144 -7.86 -4.70 -6.31
CA LEU A 144 -8.66 -4.80 -7.53
C LEU A 144 -9.40 -3.49 -7.84
N ASN A 145 -9.50 -3.17 -9.13
CA ASN A 145 -10.23 -2.02 -9.66
C ASN A 145 -9.88 -0.70 -8.94
N SER A 146 -8.60 -0.53 -8.64
CA SER A 146 -8.07 0.57 -7.87
C SER A 146 -8.10 1.87 -8.69
N ARG A 147 -8.77 2.91 -8.16
CA ARG A 147 -8.81 4.24 -8.75
C ARG A 147 -7.79 5.13 -8.09
N TRP A 148 -6.93 5.76 -8.89
CA TRP A 148 -5.83 6.57 -8.40
C TRP A 148 -5.99 8.02 -8.83
N THR A 149 -5.61 8.93 -7.95
CA THR A 149 -5.32 10.33 -8.31
C THR A 149 -3.82 10.53 -8.25
N ILE A 150 -3.23 11.05 -9.32
CA ILE A 150 -1.78 11.12 -9.50
C ILE A 150 -1.31 12.44 -10.10
N ARG A 151 -0.03 12.75 -9.86
CA ARG A 151 0.79 13.63 -10.70
C ARG A 151 1.64 12.76 -11.63
N ALA A 152 1.65 13.08 -12.92
CA ALA A 152 2.37 12.33 -13.92
C ALA A 152 2.77 13.21 -15.11
N VAL A 153 3.68 12.67 -15.92
CA VAL A 153 3.94 13.11 -17.29
C VAL A 153 3.44 12.03 -18.26
N GLU A 154 2.92 12.45 -19.41
CA GLU A 154 2.40 11.56 -20.44
C GLU A 154 3.02 11.92 -21.78
N TRP A 155 3.49 10.90 -22.51
CA TRP A 155 3.99 11.03 -23.87
C TRP A 155 3.69 9.74 -24.64
N GLU A 156 3.08 9.87 -25.83
CA GLU A 156 2.75 8.76 -26.74
C GLU A 156 2.14 7.52 -26.05
N GLY A 157 1.13 7.74 -25.22
CA GLY A 157 0.43 6.64 -24.51
C GLY A 157 1.20 6.04 -23.33
N THR A 158 2.40 6.53 -23.02
CA THR A 158 3.15 6.18 -21.80
C THR A 158 2.95 7.23 -20.73
N ILE A 159 2.47 6.80 -19.56
CA ILE A 159 2.27 7.63 -18.37
C ILE A 159 3.34 7.27 -17.35
N LEU A 160 4.21 8.21 -17.00
CA LEU A 160 5.14 8.06 -15.88
C LEU A 160 4.56 8.76 -14.65
N VAL A 161 4.23 7.98 -13.63
CA VAL A 161 3.74 8.48 -12.34
C VAL A 161 4.90 9.13 -11.58
N LEU A 162 4.69 10.36 -11.15
CA LEU A 162 5.63 11.11 -10.30
C LEU A 162 5.20 11.07 -8.84
N GLU A 163 3.89 11.10 -8.58
CA GLU A 163 3.33 11.07 -7.23
C GLU A 163 1.92 10.47 -7.25
N ILE A 164 1.65 9.57 -6.31
CA ILE A 164 0.32 9.05 -5.97
C ILE A 164 -0.25 9.93 -4.85
N LEU A 165 -1.38 10.58 -5.14
CA LEU A 165 -2.11 11.44 -4.21
C LEU A 165 -3.21 10.67 -3.48
N SER A 166 -3.88 9.74 -4.17
CA SER A 166 -4.86 8.83 -3.58
C SER A 166 -4.96 7.53 -4.36
N MET A 167 -5.39 6.47 -3.67
CA MET A 167 -5.58 5.12 -4.19
C MET A 167 -6.77 4.48 -3.47
N THR A 168 -7.64 3.79 -4.21
CA THR A 168 -8.72 2.98 -3.63
C THR A 168 -8.38 1.49 -3.64
N GLY A 169 -9.25 0.64 -3.08
CA GLY A 169 -9.16 -0.81 -3.21
C GLY A 169 -8.67 -1.53 -1.96
N LYS A 170 -8.06 -0.82 -1.01
CA LYS A 170 -7.82 -1.36 0.34
C LYS A 170 -9.18 -1.70 0.98
N ARG A 171 -9.26 -2.89 1.57
CA ARG A 171 -10.39 -3.33 2.39
C ARG A 171 -9.89 -3.39 3.81
N PHE A 172 -10.58 -2.74 4.74
CA PHE A 172 -10.16 -2.81 6.13
C PHE A 172 -10.46 -4.20 6.69
N PRO A 173 -9.52 -4.77 7.48
CA PRO A 173 -9.70 -6.09 8.07
C PRO A 173 -10.68 -6.07 9.25
N CYS A 174 -11.61 -5.10 9.31
CA CYS A 174 -12.58 -5.00 10.38
C CYS A 174 -13.77 -4.07 10.12
N ASP A 175 -14.91 -4.34 10.77
CA ASP A 175 -16.06 -3.42 10.80
C ASP A 175 -15.85 -2.25 11.78
N VAL A 176 -15.31 -2.57 12.95
CA VAL A 176 -15.02 -1.62 14.03
C VAL A 176 -13.55 -1.71 14.39
N LEU A 177 -12.91 -0.55 14.52
CA LEU A 177 -11.51 -0.43 14.90
C LEU A 177 -11.41 0.27 16.26
N ARG A 178 -10.82 -0.44 17.22
CA ARG A 178 -10.43 0.08 18.52
C ARG A 178 -8.93 0.19 18.60
N TYR A 179 -8.45 1.20 19.31
CA TYR A 179 -7.05 1.24 19.68
C TYR A 179 -6.78 1.77 21.09
N SER A 180 -5.71 1.24 21.67
CA SER A 180 -5.16 1.69 22.95
C SER A 180 -3.65 1.89 22.82
N HIS A 181 -3.09 2.71 23.70
CA HIS A 181 -1.66 2.96 23.81
C HIS A 181 -1.34 3.22 25.29
N PRO A 182 -0.16 2.85 25.83
CA PRO A 182 0.17 2.99 27.25
C PRO A 182 -0.05 4.40 27.84
N THR A 183 0.06 5.43 26.99
CA THR A 183 -0.14 6.83 27.39
C THR A 183 -1.51 7.41 27.05
N ILE A 184 -2.44 6.61 26.52
CA ILE A 184 -3.83 7.02 26.24
C ILE A 184 -4.73 6.44 27.33
N ARG A 185 -5.44 7.32 28.07
CA ARG A 185 -6.27 6.93 29.22
C ARG A 185 -7.54 6.15 28.86
N LYS A 186 -8.11 6.38 27.67
CA LYS A 186 -9.34 5.73 27.21
C LYS A 186 -9.13 5.18 25.81
N THR A 187 -9.47 3.91 25.60
CA THR A 187 -9.54 3.28 24.28
C THR A 187 -10.40 4.12 23.36
N LYS A 188 -9.92 4.38 22.15
CA LYS A 188 -10.72 5.03 21.11
C LYS A 188 -11.33 3.98 20.21
N LEU A 189 -12.52 4.26 19.69
CA LEU A 189 -13.29 3.38 18.83
C LEU A 189 -13.86 4.21 17.68
N PHE A 190 -13.76 3.68 16.47
CA PHE A 190 -14.37 4.29 15.29
C PHE A 190 -14.61 3.22 14.21
N ARG A 191 -15.36 3.57 13.17
CA ARG A 191 -15.53 2.74 11.97
C ARG A 191 -14.61 3.30 10.88
N PRO A 192 -13.69 2.49 10.31
CA PRO A 192 -12.83 2.95 9.22
C PRO A 192 -13.66 3.49 8.04
N VAL A 193 -13.19 4.56 7.40
CA VAL A 193 -13.90 5.14 6.24
C VAL A 193 -13.68 4.25 5.03
N GLY A 194 -14.73 3.60 4.53
CA GLY A 194 -14.65 2.74 3.34
C GLY A 194 -14.81 1.23 3.61
N THR A 195 -15.17 0.83 4.84
CA THR A 195 -15.67 -0.53 5.10
C THR A 195 -16.96 -0.75 4.31
N ARG A 196 -16.84 -1.37 3.13
CA ARG A 196 -17.93 -2.21 2.62
C ARG A 196 -17.84 -3.48 3.44
N SER A 197 -18.92 -3.85 4.13
CA SER A 197 -18.96 -5.05 4.95
C SER A 197 -18.49 -6.24 4.12
N TYR A 198 -17.55 -7.02 4.67
CA TYR A 198 -17.01 -8.22 4.02
C TYR A 198 -18.13 -9.15 3.50
N HIS A 199 -19.26 -9.15 4.20
CA HIS A 199 -20.49 -9.87 3.86
C HIS A 199 -21.18 -9.47 2.54
N GLN A 200 -20.96 -8.27 2.00
CA GLN A 200 -21.61 -7.88 0.73
C GLN A 200 -20.94 -8.46 -0.52
N ASP A 201 -19.65 -8.80 -0.44
CA ASP A 201 -18.89 -9.29 -1.61
C ASP A 201 -18.86 -10.83 -1.70
N GLU A 202 -19.01 -11.58 -0.59
CA GLU A 202 -19.22 -13.03 -0.66
C GLU A 202 -20.60 -13.37 -1.25
N ASP A 203 -21.64 -12.64 -0.87
CA ASP A 203 -22.98 -12.80 -1.45
C ASP A 203 -23.03 -12.49 -2.95
N ALA A 204 -22.18 -11.56 -3.44
CA ALA A 204 -22.07 -11.25 -4.86
C ALA A 204 -21.33 -12.35 -5.66
N ARG A 205 -20.38 -13.06 -5.04
CA ARG A 205 -19.67 -14.20 -5.63
C ARG A 205 -20.53 -15.46 -5.67
N VAL A 206 -21.36 -15.69 -4.66
CA VAL A 206 -22.29 -16.84 -4.64
C VAL A 206 -23.41 -16.67 -5.68
N ARG A 207 -23.87 -15.44 -5.93
CA ARG A 207 -24.93 -15.16 -6.93
C ARG A 207 -24.47 -15.25 -8.39
N THR A 208 -23.17 -15.15 -8.66
CA THR A 208 -22.62 -15.23 -10.02
C THR A 208 -22.20 -16.63 -10.44
N HIS A 209 -22.20 -17.62 -9.53
CA HIS A 209 -21.98 -19.04 -9.86
C HIS A 209 -23.28 -19.86 -9.98
N ASN A 210 -24.43 -19.25 -9.68
CA ASN A 210 -25.76 -19.88 -9.76
C ASN A 210 -26.66 -19.27 -10.86
N GLN A 211 -26.07 -18.65 -11.89
CA GLN A 211 -26.78 -18.23 -13.11
C GLN A 211 -26.10 -18.79 -14.36
#